data_AF-A0A661BJU4-F1
#
_entry.id   AF-A0A661BJU4-F1
#
_cell.length_a   1.000
_cell.length_b   1.000
_cell.length_c   1.000
_cell.angle_alpha   90.00
_cell.angle_beta   90.00
_cell.angle_gamma   90.00
#
_symmetry.space_group_name_H-M   'P 1'
#
loop_
_entity.id
_entity.type
_entity.pdbx_description
1 polymer ?
#
loop_
_entity_poly.entity_id
_entity_poly.type
_entity_poly.pdbx_seq_one_letter_code
_entity_poly.pdbx_strand_id
1 'polypeptide(L)'
;MRGGVSAIVDYRGRTYSGQCQETRGNAHCPLFCEPLSWGCPGRVIALAKQTSSSFILISHDFQSDEGLAHQLLNEALTRANAAADASQTHGMLCGVLCAPHGINAEEWMAEILDHGGHTNASGSQCRRLLQALHEDTVHQIGDDNMSFRLLLPGDGESLANRAEALAAWCESFLYGMALGGLERFEDLPENAREILTDMADFTRIDTEEDGEAAEHAYVELVEYLRMGALLVNAELHPAPPDHRGGESLH
;
A
#
# COMPACT_ATOMS: atom_id res chain seq x y z
N MET A 1 8.48 32.38 30.11
CA MET A 1 8.52 30.92 30.26
C MET A 1 8.63 30.35 28.86
N ARG A 2 9.81 29.84 28.50
CA ARG A 2 10.07 29.13 27.23
C ARG A 2 9.89 27.64 27.49
N GLY A 3 9.44 26.90 26.49
CA GLY A 3 9.71 25.45 26.41
C GLY A 3 8.56 24.62 25.87
N GLY A 4 8.26 24.73 24.58
CA GLY A 4 7.66 23.64 23.82
C GLY A 4 8.71 23.17 22.82
N VAL A 5 9.35 22.03 23.09
CA VAL A 5 10.22 21.34 22.13
C VAL A 5 9.33 20.37 21.38
N SER A 6 9.10 20.60 20.09
CA SER A 6 8.50 19.58 19.22
C SER A 6 9.64 18.90 18.49
N ALA A 7 9.94 17.66 18.88
CA ALA A 7 10.81 16.79 18.10
C ALA A 7 10.05 16.39 16.82
N ILE A 8 10.75 16.35 15.69
CA ILE A 8 10.23 15.79 14.43
C ILE A 8 10.78 14.37 14.33
N VAL A 9 9.90 13.41 14.04
CA VAL A 9 10.26 11.98 13.84
C VAL A 9 10.06 11.62 12.36
N ASP A 10 11.04 10.98 11.74
CA ASP A 10 10.93 10.50 10.35
C ASP A 10 10.17 9.15 10.24
N TYR A 11 9.86 8.73 9.02
CA TYR A 11 9.17 7.45 8.73
C TYR A 11 9.97 6.19 9.13
N ARG A 12 11.20 6.37 9.66
CA ARG A 12 12.07 5.32 10.22
C ARG A 12 12.30 5.49 11.72
N GLY A 13 11.52 6.33 12.41
CA GLY A 13 11.55 6.48 13.87
C GLY A 13 12.67 7.36 14.43
N ARG A 14 13.38 8.16 13.62
CA ARG A 14 14.49 9.00 14.10
C ARG A 14 14.06 10.41 14.49
N THR A 15 14.46 10.87 15.69
CA THR A 15 14.09 12.18 16.24
C THR A 15 15.11 13.28 15.91
N TYR A 16 14.63 14.46 15.48
CA TYR A 16 15.43 15.66 15.21
C TYR A 16 14.89 16.88 15.98
N SER A 17 15.79 17.79 16.42
CA SER A 17 15.44 19.02 17.16
C SER A 17 15.94 20.28 16.44
N GLY A 18 15.07 21.26 16.21
CA GLY A 18 15.42 22.59 15.68
C GLY A 18 14.54 23.72 16.25
N GLN A 19 15.08 24.94 16.37
CA GLN A 19 14.37 26.12 16.93
C GLN A 19 14.00 27.13 15.83
N CYS A 20 12.73 27.51 15.73
CA CYS A 20 12.27 28.65 14.90
C CYS A 20 12.33 29.96 15.69
N GLN A 21 12.92 31.03 15.11
CA GLN A 21 12.87 32.39 15.65
C GLN A 21 11.86 33.25 14.87
N GLU A 22 10.91 33.86 15.59
CA GLU A 22 9.96 34.85 15.06
C GLU A 22 10.66 36.20 14.80
N THR A 23 10.49 36.78 13.60
CA THR A 23 10.75 38.20 13.37
C THR A 23 9.44 38.94 13.12
N ARG A 24 9.30 40.10 13.78
CA ARG A 24 8.13 40.97 13.73
C ARG A 24 8.13 41.82 12.46
N GLY A 25 7.03 41.81 11.72
CA GLY A 25 6.62 42.93 10.87
C GLY A 25 6.69 42.70 9.36
N ASN A 26 5.52 42.79 8.74
CA ASN A 26 5.22 42.88 7.30
C ASN A 26 5.40 41.62 6.43
N ALA A 27 4.27 41.18 5.89
CA ALA A 27 4.12 40.06 4.98
C ALA A 27 4.71 40.37 3.60
N HIS A 28 5.90 39.83 3.34
CA HIS A 28 6.31 39.30 2.03
C HIS A 28 7.40 38.29 2.31
N CYS A 29 7.09 36.99 2.18
CA CYS A 29 8.07 35.92 2.30
C CYS A 29 8.60 35.60 0.90
N PRO A 30 9.89 35.86 0.60
CA PRO A 30 10.51 35.39 -0.63
C PRO A 30 10.98 33.95 -0.38
N LEU A 31 10.12 32.97 -0.65
CA LEU A 31 10.55 31.56 -0.69
C LEU A 31 10.97 31.21 -2.11
N PHE A 32 12.20 31.62 -2.45
CA PHE A 32 13.08 30.79 -3.26
C PHE A 32 13.85 29.95 -2.25
N CYS A 33 13.46 28.67 -2.10
CA CYS A 33 14.22 27.71 -1.30
C CYS A 33 14.72 26.63 -2.26
N GLU A 34 16.05 26.55 -2.42
CA GLU A 34 16.72 25.49 -3.16
C GLU A 34 16.39 24.11 -2.56
N PRO A 35 16.34 23.05 -3.38
CA PRO A 35 15.96 21.71 -2.93
C PRO A 35 17.18 21.00 -2.35
N LEU A 36 17.68 21.46 -1.21
CA LEU A 36 18.62 20.67 -0.40
C LEU A 36 18.29 20.87 1.08
N SER A 37 18.00 19.74 1.72
CA SER A 37 17.88 19.53 3.16
C SER A 37 16.58 20.02 3.82
N TRP A 38 15.94 19.08 4.53
CA TRP A 38 14.84 19.22 5.51
C TRP A 38 13.40 19.24 4.95
N GLY A 39 12.77 18.06 4.98
CA GLY A 39 11.32 17.90 4.92
C GLY A 39 10.66 18.31 6.25
N CYS A 40 9.55 19.03 6.15
CA CYS A 40 8.58 19.26 7.22
C CYS A 40 7.30 18.43 6.96
N PRO A 41 6.81 17.63 7.92
CA PRO A 41 5.53 16.95 7.84
C PRO A 41 4.40 17.73 8.53
N GLY A 42 3.19 17.71 7.96
CA GLY A 42 1.94 18.05 8.66
C GLY A 42 1.10 19.18 8.06
N ARG A 43 0.14 18.81 7.20
CA ARG A 43 -1.05 19.56 6.75
C ARG A 43 -0.88 21.05 6.43
N VAL A 44 -0.57 21.34 5.17
CA VAL A 44 -1.20 22.47 4.47
C VAL A 44 -2.16 21.87 3.45
N ILE A 45 -3.43 21.75 3.85
CA ILE A 45 -4.53 21.66 2.88
C ILE A 45 -4.57 23.02 2.20
N ALA A 46 -3.90 23.13 1.05
CA ALA A 46 -4.15 24.23 0.14
C ALA A 46 -5.57 24.05 -0.39
N LEU A 47 -6.49 24.85 0.15
CA LEU A 47 -7.80 25.10 -0.42
C LEU A 47 -7.63 25.63 -1.85
N ALA A 48 -7.62 24.74 -2.83
CA ALA A 48 -7.97 25.09 -4.20
C ALA A 48 -9.49 25.07 -4.30
N LYS A 49 -10.11 26.25 -4.12
CA LYS A 49 -11.49 26.48 -4.52
C LYS A 49 -11.60 26.37 -6.05
N GLN A 50 -12.73 25.79 -6.50
CA GLN A 50 -13.43 26.03 -7.78
C GLN A 50 -12.92 25.19 -8.97
N THR A 51 -13.66 24.34 -9.68
CA THR A 51 -15.10 24.07 -9.85
C THR A 51 -15.24 22.72 -10.59
N SER A 52 -16.08 21.81 -10.09
CA SER A 52 -17.05 20.97 -10.85
C SER A 52 -17.38 19.72 -10.03
N SER A 53 -18.67 19.50 -9.81
CA SER A 53 -19.23 18.47 -8.93
C SER A 53 -18.95 17.06 -9.42
N SER A 54 -17.92 16.41 -8.87
CA SER A 54 -17.77 14.95 -8.71
C SER A 54 -16.44 14.68 -8.00
N PHE A 55 -16.37 15.05 -6.73
CA PHE A 55 -15.28 14.65 -5.85
C PHE A 55 -15.87 13.68 -4.82
N ILE A 56 -15.57 12.39 -4.99
CA ILE A 56 -15.73 11.41 -3.93
C ILE A 56 -14.87 11.91 -2.77
N LEU A 57 -15.50 12.13 -1.62
CA LEU A 57 -14.83 12.50 -0.38
C LEU A 57 -14.02 11.28 0.11
N ILE A 58 -12.83 11.10 -0.44
CA ILE A 58 -11.83 10.13 0.03
C ILE A 58 -11.22 10.73 1.30
N SER A 59 -11.88 10.64 2.46
CA SER A 59 -11.22 11.00 3.72
C SER A 59 -11.79 10.39 5.00
N HIS A 60 -12.95 9.70 5.00
CA HIS A 60 -13.42 9.08 6.25
C HIS A 60 -14.35 7.86 6.12
N ASP A 61 -15.09 7.71 5.02
CA ASP A 61 -16.06 6.61 4.83
C ASP A 61 -15.54 5.44 3.95
N PHE A 62 -14.26 5.42 3.62
CA PHE A 62 -13.65 4.37 2.79
C PHE A 62 -13.55 3.01 3.51
N GLN A 63 -13.74 2.98 4.85
CA GLN A 63 -13.74 1.75 5.63
C GLN A 63 -14.94 0.83 5.38
N SER A 64 -15.96 1.26 4.62
CA SER A 64 -17.23 0.53 4.51
C SER A 64 -17.49 -0.21 3.20
N ASP A 65 -16.66 -0.08 2.15
CA ASP A 65 -16.91 -0.81 0.89
C ASP A 65 -15.64 -1.04 0.06
N GLU A 66 -14.92 -2.13 0.37
CA GLU A 66 -13.78 -2.63 -0.41
C GLU A 66 -14.16 -2.91 -1.87
N GLY A 67 -15.38 -3.43 -2.09
CA GLY A 67 -15.90 -3.70 -3.43
C GLY A 67 -16.01 -2.43 -4.27
N LEU A 68 -16.48 -1.33 -3.69
CA LEU A 68 -16.54 -0.03 -4.36
C LEU A 68 -15.14 0.51 -4.67
N ALA A 69 -14.19 0.38 -3.73
CA ALA A 69 -12.79 0.76 -3.96
C ALA A 69 -12.19 0.01 -5.16
N HIS A 70 -12.39 -1.31 -5.18
CA HIS A 70 -11.96 -2.18 -6.27
C HIS A 70 -12.57 -1.77 -7.60
N GLN A 71 -13.89 -1.53 -7.65
CA GLN A 71 -14.60 -1.07 -8.86
C GLN A 71 -14.05 0.26 -9.38
N LEU A 72 -13.92 1.26 -8.51
CA LEU A 72 -13.44 2.60 -8.90
C LEU A 72 -12.02 2.57 -9.46
N LEU A 73 -11.13 1.76 -8.87
CA LEU A 73 -9.77 1.59 -9.36
C LEU A 73 -9.76 0.85 -10.70
N ASN A 74 -10.51 -0.25 -10.83
CA ASN A 74 -10.61 -1.02 -12.06
C ASN A 74 -11.07 -0.17 -13.24
N GLU A 75 -12.09 0.67 -13.04
CA GLU A 75 -12.54 1.58 -14.08
C GLU A 75 -11.45 2.59 -14.49
N ALA A 76 -10.69 3.11 -13.52
CA ALA A 76 -9.62 4.06 -13.79
C ALA A 76 -8.45 3.41 -14.54
N LEU A 77 -8.06 2.19 -14.15
CA LEU A 77 -7.05 1.36 -14.83
C LEU A 77 -7.48 1.07 -16.28
N THR A 78 -8.72 0.64 -16.47
CA THR A 78 -9.30 0.40 -17.81
C THR A 78 -9.25 1.65 -18.68
N ARG A 79 -9.67 2.81 -18.15
CA ARG A 79 -9.63 4.10 -18.89
C ARG A 79 -8.20 4.57 -19.17
N ALA A 80 -7.23 4.17 -18.36
CA ALA A 80 -5.81 4.45 -18.56
C ALA A 80 -5.13 3.43 -19.48
N ASN A 81 -5.85 2.40 -19.95
CA ASN A 81 -5.32 1.29 -20.74
C ASN A 81 -4.18 0.54 -20.02
N ALA A 82 -4.31 0.39 -18.71
CA ALA A 82 -3.40 -0.43 -17.91
C ALA A 82 -3.59 -1.93 -18.24
N ALA A 83 -2.52 -2.70 -18.17
CA ALA A 83 -2.56 -4.14 -18.40
C ALA A 83 -3.07 -4.94 -17.20
N ALA A 84 -2.93 -4.37 -15.99
CA ALA A 84 -3.35 -4.99 -14.74
C ALA A 84 -4.72 -4.48 -14.28
N ASP A 85 -5.49 -5.35 -13.65
CA ASP A 85 -6.68 -4.99 -12.88
C ASP A 85 -6.33 -4.51 -11.45
N ALA A 86 -7.35 -4.13 -10.68
CA ALA A 86 -7.22 -3.59 -9.33
C ALA A 86 -6.66 -4.61 -8.34
N SER A 87 -7.07 -5.88 -8.44
CA SER A 87 -6.57 -6.97 -7.59
C SER A 87 -5.10 -7.24 -7.89
N GLN A 88 -4.72 -7.34 -9.15
CA GLN A 88 -3.33 -7.50 -9.59
C GLN A 88 -2.46 -6.31 -9.16
N THR A 89 -2.95 -5.09 -9.38
CA THR A 89 -2.28 -3.84 -8.98
C THR A 89 -1.97 -3.83 -7.48
N HIS A 90 -2.96 -4.20 -6.65
CA HIS A 90 -2.79 -4.25 -5.21
C HIS A 90 -1.88 -5.40 -4.76
N GLY A 91 -1.98 -6.58 -5.38
CA GLY A 91 -1.09 -7.71 -5.12
C GLY A 91 0.37 -7.34 -5.37
N MET A 92 0.64 -6.74 -6.54
CA MET A 92 1.97 -6.26 -6.91
C MET A 92 2.53 -5.24 -5.91
N LEU A 93 1.71 -4.28 -5.49
CA LEU A 93 2.09 -3.31 -4.47
C LEU A 93 2.48 -4.00 -3.16
N CYS A 94 1.65 -4.93 -2.68
CA CYS A 94 1.90 -5.66 -1.45
C CYS A 94 3.22 -6.47 -1.54
N GLY A 95 3.45 -7.15 -2.66
CA GLY A 95 4.70 -7.87 -2.90
C GLY A 95 5.92 -6.94 -2.89
N VAL A 96 5.84 -5.80 -3.58
CA VAL A 96 6.90 -4.78 -3.59
C VAL A 96 7.20 -4.26 -2.18
N LEU A 97 6.17 -3.99 -1.38
CA LEU A 97 6.31 -3.49 -0.01
C LEU A 97 6.91 -4.54 0.93
N CYS A 98 6.59 -5.81 0.73
CA CYS A 98 7.14 -6.91 1.53
C CYS A 98 8.58 -7.26 1.13
N ALA A 99 8.98 -6.98 -0.10
CA ALA A 99 10.26 -7.42 -0.64
C ALA A 99 11.49 -6.82 0.07
N PRO A 100 12.66 -7.48 0.02
CA PRO A 100 13.85 -7.06 0.79
C PRO A 100 14.42 -5.70 0.40
N HIS A 101 14.39 -5.35 -0.90
CA HIS A 101 14.96 -4.10 -1.41
C HIS A 101 13.90 -3.09 -1.81
N GLY A 102 12.69 -3.57 -2.14
CA GLY A 102 11.56 -2.77 -2.59
C GLY A 102 11.85 -1.95 -3.86
N ILE A 103 10.81 -1.33 -4.40
CA ILE A 103 10.93 -0.24 -5.39
C ILE A 103 10.11 0.93 -4.87
N ASN A 104 10.41 2.14 -5.34
CA ASN A 104 9.65 3.30 -4.90
C ASN A 104 8.26 3.36 -5.58
N ALA A 105 7.36 4.17 -5.04
CA ALA A 105 5.99 4.28 -5.54
C ALA A 105 5.91 4.68 -7.03
N GLU A 106 6.83 5.51 -7.52
CA GLU A 106 6.86 5.93 -8.92
C GLU A 106 7.31 4.80 -9.85
N GLU A 107 8.27 3.99 -9.42
CA GLU A 107 8.70 2.78 -10.15
C GLU A 107 7.55 1.77 -10.23
N TRP A 108 6.89 1.48 -9.11
CA TRP A 108 5.72 0.60 -9.09
C TRP A 108 4.57 1.12 -9.96
N MET A 109 4.24 2.41 -9.87
CA MET A 109 3.21 3.00 -10.74
C MET A 109 3.59 2.96 -12.23
N ALA A 110 4.88 3.01 -12.57
CA ALA A 110 5.36 2.91 -13.95
C ALA A 110 5.25 1.48 -14.52
N GLU A 111 5.27 0.45 -13.68
CA GLU A 111 4.98 -0.94 -14.10
C GLU A 111 3.50 -1.12 -14.47
N ILE A 112 2.60 -0.39 -13.81
CA ILE A 112 1.14 -0.47 -14.06
C ILE A 112 0.72 0.43 -15.22
N LEU A 113 1.22 1.66 -15.22
CA LEU A 113 0.89 2.68 -16.21
C LEU A 113 1.97 2.65 -17.28
N ASP A 114 1.66 2.04 -18.44
CA ASP A 114 2.54 2.10 -19.61
C ASP A 114 3.03 3.53 -19.85
N HIS A 115 4.28 3.69 -20.29
CA HIS A 115 5.01 4.97 -20.31
C HIS A 115 4.32 6.06 -21.17
N GLY A 116 3.34 5.68 -22.00
CA GLY A 116 2.51 6.58 -22.81
C GLY A 116 1.27 7.17 -22.11
N GLY A 117 0.85 6.63 -20.95
CA GLY A 117 -0.43 6.93 -20.31
C GLY A 117 -0.48 8.24 -19.49
N HIS A 118 0.65 8.90 -19.26
CA HIS A 118 0.73 9.99 -18.26
C HIS A 118 0.22 11.35 -18.73
N THR A 119 -0.10 11.52 -20.02
CA THR A 119 -0.33 12.85 -20.61
C THR A 119 -1.80 13.23 -20.75
N ASN A 120 -2.73 12.30 -20.53
CA ASN A 120 -4.17 12.55 -20.65
C ASN A 120 -4.87 12.61 -19.27
N ALA A 121 -6.10 13.16 -19.23
CA ALA A 121 -6.85 13.35 -18.00
C ALA A 121 -7.12 12.03 -17.26
N SER A 122 -7.38 10.94 -17.99
CA SER A 122 -7.63 9.59 -17.44
C SER A 122 -6.40 9.05 -16.71
N GLY A 123 -5.21 9.15 -17.29
CA GLY A 123 -3.95 8.74 -16.66
C GLY A 123 -3.65 9.53 -15.39
N SER A 124 -3.95 10.85 -15.39
CA SER A 124 -3.80 11.67 -14.19
C SER A 124 -4.74 11.24 -13.05
N GLN A 125 -5.96 10.82 -13.38
CA GLN A 125 -6.93 10.32 -12.39
C GLN A 125 -6.48 8.96 -11.84
N CYS A 126 -6.09 8.04 -12.72
CA CYS A 126 -5.60 6.72 -12.31
C CYS A 126 -4.39 6.83 -11.39
N ARG A 127 -3.40 7.67 -11.74
CA ARG A 127 -2.23 7.94 -10.89
C ARG A 127 -2.60 8.43 -9.50
N ARG A 128 -3.61 9.30 -9.35
CA ARG A 128 -4.06 9.76 -8.02
C ARG A 128 -4.68 8.63 -7.20
N LEU A 129 -5.42 7.72 -7.84
CA LEU A 129 -6.00 6.55 -7.16
C LEU A 129 -4.91 5.56 -6.76
N LEU A 130 -3.92 5.32 -7.62
CA LEU A 130 -2.76 4.48 -7.31
C LEU A 130 -1.93 5.05 -6.15
N GLN A 131 -1.74 6.38 -6.12
CA GLN A 131 -1.07 7.04 -5.00
C GLN A 131 -1.86 6.86 -3.69
N ALA A 132 -3.19 7.04 -3.73
CA ALA A 132 -4.03 6.83 -2.55
C ALA A 132 -3.98 5.36 -2.08
N LEU A 133 -4.03 4.40 -3.02
CA LEU A 133 -3.88 2.98 -2.73
C LEU A 133 -2.54 2.69 -2.06
N HIS A 134 -1.44 3.24 -2.58
CA HIS A 134 -0.11 3.08 -2.00
C HIS A 134 -0.05 3.60 -0.56
N GLU A 135 -0.51 4.83 -0.33
CA GLU A 135 -0.52 5.44 1.00
C GLU A 135 -1.35 4.64 2.01
N ASP A 136 -2.52 4.15 1.60
CA ASP A 136 -3.40 3.34 2.44
C ASP A 136 -2.81 1.95 2.73
N THR A 137 -2.25 1.27 1.72
CA THR A 137 -1.65 -0.06 1.88
C THR A 137 -0.44 -0.02 2.81
N VAL A 138 0.43 1.00 2.67
CA VAL A 138 1.57 1.21 3.57
C VAL A 138 1.10 1.43 5.00
N HIS A 139 0.02 2.20 5.20
CA HIS A 139 -0.55 2.42 6.53
C HIS A 139 -1.09 1.13 7.14
N GLN A 140 -1.85 0.36 6.38
CA GLN A 140 -2.50 -0.87 6.83
C GLN A 140 -1.53 -2.00 7.16
N ILE A 141 -0.47 -2.19 6.36
CA ILE A 141 0.55 -3.23 6.61
C ILE A 141 1.33 -2.92 7.91
N GLY A 142 1.51 -1.64 8.24
CA GLY A 142 2.19 -1.19 9.46
C GLY A 142 1.27 -0.98 10.68
N ASP A 143 -0.03 -1.26 10.57
CA ASP A 143 -1.00 -1.04 11.66
C ASP A 143 -0.98 -2.19 12.66
N ASP A 144 -0.75 -1.87 13.94
CA ASP A 144 -0.78 -2.82 15.06
C ASP A 144 -2.14 -3.53 15.21
N ASN A 145 -3.23 -2.96 14.68
CA ASN A 145 -4.56 -3.56 14.71
C ASN A 145 -4.80 -4.59 13.59
N MET A 146 -3.79 -4.90 12.76
CA MET A 146 -3.90 -5.83 11.64
C MET A 146 -5.07 -5.48 10.70
N SER A 147 -5.25 -4.19 10.41
CA SER A 147 -6.36 -3.66 9.62
C SER A 147 -6.24 -3.88 8.12
N PHE A 148 -5.10 -4.37 7.65
CA PHE A 148 -4.84 -4.74 6.27
C PHE A 148 -5.94 -5.62 5.68
N ARG A 149 -6.42 -5.23 4.51
CA ARG A 149 -7.39 -5.97 3.69
C ARG A 149 -6.79 -6.20 2.31
N LEU A 150 -7.21 -7.28 1.66
CA LEU A 150 -6.95 -7.45 0.23
C LEU A 150 -7.82 -6.43 -0.53
N LEU A 151 -7.59 -6.25 -1.83
CA LEU A 151 -8.43 -5.39 -2.66
C LEU A 151 -9.06 -6.29 -3.70
N LEU A 152 -10.24 -6.82 -3.39
CA LEU A 152 -10.90 -7.84 -4.18
C LEU A 152 -12.28 -7.35 -4.67
N PRO A 153 -12.88 -8.02 -5.66
CA PRO A 153 -14.25 -7.74 -6.05
C PRO A 153 -15.20 -8.00 -4.88
N GLY A 154 -16.20 -7.13 -4.70
CA GLY A 154 -17.17 -7.26 -3.61
C GLY A 154 -18.12 -8.45 -3.80
N ASP A 155 -18.85 -8.80 -2.74
CA ASP A 155 -19.75 -9.97 -2.66
C ASP A 155 -20.92 -9.99 -3.66
N GLY A 156 -21.11 -8.92 -4.44
CA GLY A 156 -22.06 -8.88 -5.55
C GLY A 156 -21.57 -9.62 -6.81
N GLU A 157 -20.27 -9.93 -6.90
CA GLU A 157 -19.66 -10.69 -8.00
C GLU A 157 -19.76 -12.20 -7.76
N SER A 158 -19.70 -12.99 -8.84
CA SER A 158 -19.72 -14.45 -8.72
C SER A 158 -18.51 -14.96 -7.93
N LEU A 159 -18.66 -16.10 -7.25
CA LEU A 159 -17.56 -16.76 -6.55
C LEU A 159 -16.38 -17.05 -7.49
N ALA A 160 -16.66 -17.50 -8.71
CA ALA A 160 -15.64 -17.73 -9.74
C ALA A 160 -14.83 -16.46 -10.07
N ASN A 161 -15.50 -15.31 -10.30
CA ASN A 161 -14.81 -14.05 -10.57
C ASN A 161 -13.96 -13.60 -9.37
N ARG A 162 -14.48 -13.78 -8.15
CA ARG A 162 -13.77 -13.43 -6.91
C ARG A 162 -12.56 -14.34 -6.65
N ALA A 163 -12.66 -15.62 -6.98
CA ALA A 163 -11.56 -16.58 -6.87
C ALA A 163 -10.48 -16.34 -7.92
N GLU A 164 -10.87 -16.03 -9.18
CA GLU A 164 -9.94 -15.62 -10.23
C GLU A 164 -9.17 -14.35 -9.84
N ALA A 165 -9.87 -13.34 -9.31
CA ALA A 165 -9.25 -12.12 -8.81
C ALA A 165 -8.27 -12.38 -7.64
N LEU A 166 -8.61 -13.31 -6.74
CA LEU A 166 -7.72 -13.71 -5.65
C LEU A 166 -6.46 -14.42 -6.17
N ALA A 167 -6.60 -15.28 -7.18
CA ALA A 167 -5.46 -15.94 -7.82
C ALA A 167 -4.56 -14.90 -8.52
N ALA A 168 -5.16 -13.98 -9.27
CA ALA A 168 -4.44 -12.89 -9.92
C ALA A 168 -3.72 -11.96 -8.91
N TRP A 169 -4.32 -11.74 -7.73
CA TRP A 169 -3.69 -11.06 -6.61
C TRP A 169 -2.44 -11.80 -6.13
N CYS A 170 -2.51 -13.12 -5.94
CA CYS A 170 -1.37 -13.96 -5.53
C CYS A 170 -0.25 -13.95 -6.56
N GLU A 171 -0.56 -14.13 -7.85
CA GLU A 171 0.44 -14.05 -8.93
C GLU A 171 1.16 -12.71 -8.92
N SER A 172 0.39 -11.62 -8.76
CA SER A 172 0.94 -10.28 -8.76
C SER A 172 1.75 -9.99 -7.50
N PHE A 173 1.37 -10.55 -6.35
CA PHE A 173 2.18 -10.49 -5.12
C PHE A 173 3.55 -11.13 -5.35
N LEU A 174 3.60 -12.34 -5.93
CA LEU A 174 4.86 -13.01 -6.25
C LEU A 174 5.68 -12.21 -7.27
N TYR A 175 5.04 -11.62 -8.26
CA TYR A 175 5.70 -10.72 -9.22
C TYR A 175 6.28 -9.47 -8.52
N GLY A 176 5.55 -8.85 -7.60
CA GLY A 176 6.02 -7.73 -6.80
C GLY A 176 7.21 -8.08 -5.92
N MET A 177 7.22 -9.28 -5.33
CA MET A 177 8.38 -9.79 -4.58
C MET A 177 9.63 -9.89 -5.46
N ALA A 178 9.48 -10.39 -6.70
CA ALA A 178 10.57 -10.48 -7.66
C ALA A 178 11.07 -9.09 -8.10
N LEU A 179 10.16 -8.15 -8.38
CA LEU A 179 10.51 -6.75 -8.68
C LEU A 179 11.28 -6.09 -7.54
N GLY A 180 10.91 -6.36 -6.29
CA GLY A 180 11.59 -5.86 -5.10
C GLY A 180 12.85 -6.63 -4.69
N GLY A 181 13.37 -7.48 -5.58
CA GLY A 181 14.69 -8.11 -5.45
C GLY A 181 14.71 -9.50 -4.82
N LEU A 182 13.58 -10.21 -4.75
CA LEU A 182 13.58 -11.65 -4.43
C LEU A 182 14.05 -12.45 -5.65
N GLU A 183 15.22 -13.07 -5.56
CA GLU A 183 15.74 -13.93 -6.63
C GLU A 183 15.26 -15.38 -6.51
N ARG A 184 15.22 -15.93 -5.29
CA ARG A 184 14.89 -17.33 -5.02
C ARG A 184 14.18 -17.50 -3.68
N PHE A 185 13.24 -18.44 -3.61
CA PHE A 185 12.43 -18.70 -2.41
C PHE A 185 13.27 -19.25 -1.26
N GLU A 186 14.38 -19.94 -1.57
CA GLU A 186 15.31 -20.50 -0.57
C GLU A 186 16.02 -19.41 0.26
N ASP A 187 16.05 -18.18 -0.23
CA ASP A 187 16.66 -17.05 0.47
C ASP A 187 15.70 -16.44 1.53
N LEU A 188 14.44 -16.89 1.58
CA LEU A 188 13.44 -16.46 2.55
C LEU A 188 13.49 -17.28 3.85
N PRO A 189 13.07 -16.69 4.99
CA PRO A 189 12.71 -17.43 6.20
C PRO A 189 11.68 -18.53 5.92
N GLU A 190 11.67 -19.60 6.73
CA GLU A 190 10.82 -20.79 6.52
C GLU A 190 9.35 -20.43 6.38
N ASN A 191 8.81 -19.65 7.33
CA ASN A 191 7.40 -19.23 7.31
C ASN A 191 7.05 -18.42 6.06
N ALA A 192 7.89 -17.45 5.69
CA ALA A 192 7.66 -16.63 4.49
C ALA A 192 7.72 -17.48 3.22
N ARG A 193 8.64 -18.44 3.16
CA ARG A 193 8.78 -19.37 2.04
C ARG A 193 7.54 -20.26 1.87
N GLU A 194 6.98 -20.77 2.97
CA GLU A 194 5.77 -21.58 2.98
C GLU A 194 4.60 -20.79 2.38
N ILE A 195 4.35 -19.58 2.89
CA ILE A 195 3.29 -18.69 2.38
C ILE A 195 3.45 -18.42 0.88
N LEU A 196 4.66 -18.08 0.41
CA LEU A 196 4.89 -17.80 -1.02
C LEU A 196 4.73 -19.06 -1.88
N THR A 197 5.07 -20.24 -1.35
CA THR A 197 4.88 -21.51 -2.05
C THR A 197 3.39 -21.83 -2.19
N ASP A 198 2.62 -21.66 -1.12
CA ASP A 198 1.18 -21.85 -1.13
C ASP A 198 0.48 -20.88 -2.09
N MET A 199 0.89 -19.60 -2.10
CA MET A 199 0.43 -18.62 -3.09
C MET A 199 0.71 -19.09 -4.51
N ALA A 200 1.89 -19.67 -4.79
CA ALA A 200 2.26 -20.15 -6.12
C ALA A 200 1.51 -21.44 -6.53
N ASP A 201 1.06 -22.24 -5.58
CA ASP A 201 0.26 -23.44 -5.84
C ASP A 201 -1.22 -23.09 -6.02
N PHE A 202 -1.74 -22.10 -5.27
CA PHE A 202 -3.11 -21.63 -5.40
C PHE A 202 -3.45 -21.14 -6.82
N THR A 203 -2.51 -20.46 -7.48
CA THR A 203 -2.72 -19.91 -8.83
C THR A 203 -2.90 -20.97 -9.92
N ARG A 204 -2.75 -22.26 -9.57
CA ARG A 204 -2.86 -23.41 -10.49
C ARG A 204 -4.15 -24.21 -10.30
N ILE A 205 -5.02 -23.83 -9.37
CA ILE A 205 -6.22 -24.59 -9.00
C ILE A 205 -7.42 -24.07 -9.80
N ASP A 206 -8.15 -24.98 -10.44
CA ASP A 206 -9.37 -24.68 -11.21
C ASP A 206 -10.58 -24.54 -10.26
N THR A 207 -11.42 -23.53 -10.49
CA THR A 207 -12.53 -23.16 -9.58
C THR A 207 -13.89 -23.49 -10.20
N GLU A 208 -14.24 -24.77 -10.22
CA GLU A 208 -15.57 -25.25 -10.68
C GLU A 208 -16.57 -25.51 -9.52
N GLU A 209 -16.19 -25.24 -8.27
CA GLU A 209 -17.04 -25.50 -7.09
C GLU A 209 -17.95 -24.31 -6.75
N ASP A 210 -19.20 -24.60 -6.40
CA ASP A 210 -20.24 -23.62 -6.05
C ASP A 210 -21.00 -24.04 -4.78
N GLY A 211 -21.66 -23.08 -4.13
CA GLY A 211 -22.48 -23.26 -2.92
C GLY A 211 -21.84 -22.75 -1.63
N GLU A 212 -22.60 -22.85 -0.52
CA GLU A 212 -22.23 -22.26 0.78
C GLU A 212 -20.87 -22.76 1.33
N ALA A 213 -20.50 -24.01 1.05
CA ALA A 213 -19.22 -24.56 1.46
C ALA A 213 -18.04 -23.91 0.72
N ALA A 214 -18.20 -23.63 -0.58
CA ALA A 214 -17.19 -22.98 -1.40
C ALA A 214 -17.04 -21.50 -1.02
N GLU A 215 -18.15 -20.82 -0.72
CA GLU A 215 -18.16 -19.46 -0.15
C GLU A 215 -17.40 -19.38 1.17
N HIS A 216 -17.62 -20.36 2.07
CA HIS A 216 -16.90 -20.42 3.34
C HIS A 216 -15.40 -20.64 3.14
N ALA A 217 -15.02 -21.58 2.28
CA ALA A 217 -13.62 -21.86 1.95
C ALA A 217 -12.93 -20.64 1.33
N TYR A 218 -13.62 -19.88 0.48
CA TYR A 218 -13.10 -18.64 -0.09
C TYR A 218 -12.78 -17.60 0.99
N VAL A 219 -13.70 -17.37 1.95
CA VAL A 219 -13.47 -16.43 3.05
C VAL A 219 -12.28 -16.86 3.92
N GLU A 220 -12.18 -18.16 4.24
CA GLU A 220 -11.04 -18.70 4.99
C GLU A 220 -9.72 -18.48 4.24
N LEU A 221 -9.72 -18.68 2.92
CA LEU A 221 -8.54 -18.50 2.09
C LEU A 221 -8.13 -17.03 1.97
N VAL A 222 -9.09 -16.11 1.80
CA VAL A 222 -8.83 -14.66 1.81
C VAL A 222 -8.16 -14.26 3.12
N GLU A 223 -8.65 -14.75 4.25
CA GLU A 223 -8.07 -14.45 5.57
C GLU A 223 -6.69 -15.11 5.76
N TYR A 224 -6.49 -16.33 5.26
CA TYR A 224 -5.18 -16.98 5.24
C TYR A 224 -4.15 -16.14 4.49
N LEU A 225 -4.47 -15.71 3.27
CA LEU A 225 -3.57 -14.92 2.43
C LEU A 225 -3.29 -13.53 3.02
N ARG A 226 -4.31 -12.89 3.60
CA ARG A 226 -4.18 -11.61 4.29
C ARG A 226 -3.20 -11.69 5.46
N MET A 227 -3.34 -12.72 6.30
CA MET A 227 -2.42 -12.96 7.41
C MET A 227 -1.04 -13.39 6.92
N GLY A 228 -0.97 -14.18 5.86
CA GLY A 228 0.26 -14.58 5.20
C GLY A 228 1.07 -13.38 4.70
N ALA A 229 0.43 -12.41 4.05
CA ALA A 229 1.10 -11.18 3.60
C ALA A 229 1.69 -10.37 4.77
N LEU A 230 0.93 -10.21 5.87
CA LEU A 230 1.41 -9.56 7.09
C LEU A 230 2.59 -10.31 7.72
N LEU A 231 2.54 -11.64 7.74
CA LEU A 231 3.61 -12.49 8.25
C LEU A 231 4.88 -12.36 7.41
N VAL A 232 4.76 -12.42 6.09
CA VAL A 232 5.89 -12.22 5.16
C VAL A 232 6.54 -10.85 5.40
N ASN A 233 5.72 -9.80 5.53
CA ASN A 233 6.23 -8.47 5.86
C ASN A 233 6.99 -8.45 7.20
N ALA A 234 6.43 -9.05 8.25
CA ALA A 234 7.05 -9.07 9.57
C ALA A 234 8.38 -9.86 9.61
N GLU A 235 8.47 -10.96 8.87
CA GLU A 235 9.68 -11.79 8.76
C GLU A 235 10.81 -11.08 7.99
N LEU A 236 10.46 -10.31 6.96
CA LEU A 236 11.44 -9.62 6.10
C LEU A 236 11.83 -8.23 6.61
N HIS A 237 10.98 -7.62 7.44
CA HIS A 237 11.21 -6.30 8.05
C HIS A 237 11.16 -6.39 9.59
N PRO A 238 12.06 -7.16 10.23
CA PRO A 238 12.03 -7.34 11.67
C PRO A 238 12.24 -6.01 12.39
N ALA A 239 11.43 -5.78 13.44
CA ALA A 239 11.61 -4.64 14.30
C ALA A 239 13.03 -4.63 14.92
N PRO A 240 13.65 -3.46 15.12
CA PRO A 240 14.94 -3.38 15.80
C PRO A 240 14.87 -4.10 17.16
N PRO A 241 15.89 -4.88 17.55
CA PRO A 241 15.87 -5.61 18.81
C PRO A 241 15.69 -4.63 19.98
N ASP A 242 14.71 -4.85 20.86
CA ASP A 242 14.48 -4.01 22.03
C ASP A 242 15.69 -4.08 22.98
N HIS A 243 16.40 -2.96 23.13
CA HIS A 243 17.58 -2.89 23.99
C HIS A 243 17.23 -2.80 25.50
N ARG A 244 15.94 -2.80 25.88
CA ARG A 244 15.49 -2.57 27.26
C ARG A 244 15.40 -3.83 28.14
N GLY A 245 16.20 -4.86 27.87
CA GLY A 245 16.27 -6.09 28.68
C GLY A 245 17.62 -6.38 29.34
N GLY A 246 18.58 -5.45 29.27
CA GLY A 246 20.00 -5.69 29.60
C GLY A 246 20.50 -5.21 30.96
N GLU A 247 19.65 -4.73 31.87
CA GLU A 247 20.05 -4.46 33.27
C GLU A 247 19.53 -5.58 34.17
N SER A 248 20.21 -6.73 34.11
CA SER A 248 20.18 -7.67 35.23
C SER A 248 20.88 -7.00 36.41
N LEU A 249 20.09 -6.51 37.36
CA LEU A 249 20.56 -6.08 38.68
C LEU A 249 21.34 -7.23 39.32
N HIS A 250 22.66 -7.08 39.42
CA HIS A 250 23.54 -7.85 40.27
C HIS A 250 24.21 -6.93 41.28
#